data_AF-A0A7N6BEZ2-F1
#
_entry.id   AF-A0A7N6BEZ2-F1
#
_cell.length_a   1.000
_cell.length_b   1.000
_cell.length_c   1.000
_cell.angle_alpha   90.00
_cell.angle_beta   90.00
_cell.angle_gamma   90.00
#
_symmetry.space_group_name_H-M   'P 1'
#
loop_
_entity.id
_entity.type
_entity.pdbx_description
1 polymer ?
#
loop_
_entity_poly.entity_id
_entity_poly.type
_entity_poly.pdbx_seq_one_letter_code
_entity_poly.pdbx_strand_id
1 'polypeptide(L)'
;MFLSRSNIYPQVPIIFKAHFTCCKDVASQHLLSLRLYLTSSQDNAVWDTPVSSSIHFRKSKNWVYQMLICHYCNVFIILASTQQGEVESGTRRKVKRLLSFQRYCHNSRLLRGLVPHTPGSLHLLDDDYLGQAAHMLSKVGTWNFDIFLFDRLTNGNSLVTLMCHLFNVYGLIHHFQLDMVKLHRFLGMVQDDYHSQNPYHNAVHAADVTQAMYCYLKEPKLAEQLSPADVFLGLMAAAAHDVDHPGVNQPFLIKTRHHLASLYQNTSVLESHHWRSTVGMLRESGLLSHLQDMEQQLGSLILATDISRQNEFLLTFREHLDNQDLDLQLASHRHFMLQIALKCADICNPCRVWELSRQWSERVCEEFYRQGDMERKFDLEISPLCNQQADSVPTIQIGFISYIVEPLFEEWHRFTDPSLLSQTMMGHLHKNKARWSLLRYAHNSEPQAHSQAEKPGPEGGGGEGECIP
;
A
#
# COMPACT_ATOMS: atom_id res chain seq x y z
N MET A 1 27.74 23.97 48.23
CA MET A 1 28.33 25.15 47.57
C MET A 1 29.65 24.67 46.92
N PHE A 2 29.88 24.98 45.64
CA PHE A 2 31.16 25.10 44.88
C PHE A 2 32.48 24.80 45.64
N LEU A 3 33.58 24.19 45.15
CA LEU A 3 34.11 23.59 43.90
C LEU A 3 35.42 22.82 44.33
N SER A 4 36.17 22.01 43.56
CA SER A 4 36.00 21.17 42.35
C SER A 4 37.35 20.48 42.02
N ARG A 5 37.38 19.48 41.11
CA ARG A 5 38.32 19.42 39.97
C ARG A 5 38.02 18.24 39.03
N SER A 6 38.01 18.54 37.74
CA SER A 6 37.83 17.61 36.62
C SER A 6 39.15 16.95 36.21
N ASN A 7 39.06 15.74 35.65
CA ASN A 7 40.05 15.21 34.71
C ASN A 7 39.28 14.58 33.54
N ILE A 8 39.50 15.12 32.35
CA ILE A 8 38.86 14.69 31.10
C ILE A 8 39.92 13.92 30.31
N TYR A 9 39.67 12.64 30.04
CA TYR A 9 40.37 11.91 28.98
C TYR A 9 39.53 11.99 27.69
N PRO A 10 40.12 12.32 26.53
CA PRO A 10 39.39 12.30 25.27
C PRO A 10 39.13 10.85 24.84
N GLN A 11 37.87 10.45 24.71
CA GLN A 11 37.53 9.21 24.03
C GLN A 11 37.60 9.44 22.52
N VAL A 12 38.62 8.85 21.87
CA VAL A 12 38.73 8.77 20.41
C VAL A 12 37.84 7.62 19.94
N PRO A 13 36.93 7.81 18.95
CA PRO A 13 36.15 6.71 18.40
C PRO A 13 37.05 5.76 17.62
N ILE A 14 37.09 4.49 18.03
CA ILE A 14 37.78 3.41 17.31
C ILE A 14 36.91 3.01 16.11
N ILE A 15 37.37 3.35 14.90
CA ILE A 15 36.70 2.95 13.66
C ILE A 15 37.22 1.58 13.24
N PHE A 16 36.36 0.56 13.32
CA PHE A 16 36.64 -0.76 12.75
C PHE A 16 36.31 -0.76 11.25
N LYS A 17 37.26 -1.19 10.41
CA LYS A 17 37.01 -1.55 9.01
C LYS A 17 36.96 -3.07 8.88
N ALA A 18 35.86 -3.59 8.36
CA ALA A 18 35.75 -4.98 7.95
C ALA A 18 36.15 -5.11 6.48
N HIS A 19 37.12 -5.97 6.17
CA HIS A 19 37.48 -6.35 4.80
C HIS A 19 36.94 -7.74 4.49
N PHE A 20 36.10 -7.84 3.46
CA PHE A 20 35.61 -9.11 2.92
C PHE A 20 36.46 -9.53 1.73
N THR A 21 37.05 -10.73 1.79
CA THR A 21 37.77 -11.35 0.67
C THR A 21 37.16 -12.71 0.35
N CYS A 22 36.86 -12.95 -0.93
CA CYS A 22 36.33 -14.22 -1.42
C CYS A 22 37.47 -15.01 -2.07
N CYS A 23 37.95 -16.06 -1.39
CA CYS A 23 38.88 -17.01 -1.97
C CYS A 23 38.10 -18.20 -2.54
N LYS A 24 38.32 -18.52 -3.81
CA LYS A 24 37.92 -19.81 -4.38
C LYS A 24 38.95 -20.86 -3.99
N ASP A 25 38.56 -21.82 -3.16
CA ASP A 25 39.34 -23.03 -2.95
C ASP A 25 38.90 -24.09 -3.97
N VAL A 26 39.85 -24.77 -4.61
CA VAL A 26 39.60 -25.57 -5.83
C VAL A 26 39.40 -27.06 -5.51
N ALA A 27 39.48 -27.45 -4.24
CA ALA A 27 39.55 -28.86 -3.82
C ALA A 27 38.24 -29.48 -3.28
N SER A 28 37.19 -28.70 -2.98
CA SER A 28 35.91 -29.26 -2.50
C SER A 28 34.70 -28.40 -2.82
N GLN A 29 33.66 -29.01 -3.41
CA GLN A 29 32.37 -28.36 -3.60
C GLN A 29 31.65 -28.22 -2.24
N HIS A 30 31.04 -27.05 -2.03
CA HIS A 30 30.27 -26.65 -0.84
C HIS A 30 31.05 -26.42 0.47
N LEU A 31 31.67 -25.25 0.59
CA LEU A 31 31.78 -24.48 1.86
C LEU A 31 32.15 -23.02 1.56
N LEU A 32 31.33 -22.05 1.96
CA LEU A 32 31.76 -20.65 2.07
C LEU A 32 32.41 -20.44 3.44
N SER A 33 33.69 -20.08 3.47
CA SER A 33 34.38 -19.65 4.69
C SER A 33 34.33 -18.13 4.80
N LEU A 34 33.66 -17.61 5.83
CA LEU A 34 33.75 -16.20 6.20
C LEU A 34 34.96 -16.01 7.13
N ARG A 35 35.91 -15.14 6.76
CA ARG A 35 36.97 -14.67 7.67
C ARG A 35 36.75 -13.20 8.00
N LEU A 36 36.65 -12.91 9.30
CA LEU A 36 36.62 -11.55 9.83
C LEU A 36 38.05 -11.12 10.17
N TYR A 37 38.53 -10.06 9.51
CA TYR A 37 39.75 -9.37 9.88
C TYR A 37 39.38 -8.05 10.56
N LEU A 38 39.85 -7.87 11.80
CA LEU A 38 39.73 -6.62 12.55
C LEU A 38 41.07 -5.89 12.50
N THR A 39 41.11 -4.75 11.81
CA THR A 39 42.31 -3.89 11.77
C THR A 39 42.10 -2.63 12.62
N SER A 40 42.99 -2.41 13.59
CA SER A 40 43.16 -1.11 14.26
C SER A 40 43.68 -0.07 13.26
N SER A 41 43.23 1.19 13.37
CA SER A 41 43.75 2.31 12.59
C SER A 41 44.92 3.05 13.28
N GLN A 42 45.48 2.48 14.33
CA GLN A 42 46.80 2.83 14.85
C GLN A 42 47.70 1.58 14.87
N ASP A 43 48.95 1.82 14.46
CA ASP A 43 50.08 0.91 14.26
C ASP A 43 50.05 -0.07 13.07
N ASN A 44 51.02 0.12 12.16
CA ASN A 44 51.35 -0.78 11.05
C ASN A 44 52.04 -2.06 11.56
N ALA A 45 51.31 -2.92 12.26
CA ALA A 45 51.81 -4.22 12.73
C ALA A 45 50.90 -5.36 12.25
N VAL A 46 51.40 -6.13 11.28
CA VAL A 46 50.75 -7.38 10.81
C VAL A 46 51.05 -8.49 11.82
N TRP A 47 50.01 -9.08 12.40
CA TRP A 47 50.11 -10.25 13.27
C TRP A 47 49.44 -11.46 12.61
N ASP A 48 50.23 -12.29 11.93
CA ASP A 48 49.79 -13.59 11.43
C ASP A 48 49.74 -14.62 12.56
N THR A 49 48.56 -14.92 13.10
CA THR A 49 48.30 -16.16 13.84
C THR A 49 46.88 -16.69 13.60
N PRO A 50 46.70 -17.96 13.21
CA PRO A 50 45.38 -18.54 13.00
C PRO A 50 44.80 -19.08 14.32
N VAL A 51 43.80 -18.39 14.87
CA VAL A 51 43.02 -18.92 16.01
C VAL A 51 41.88 -19.80 15.49
N SER A 52 42.08 -21.11 15.57
CA SER A 52 41.01 -22.11 15.42
C SER A 52 40.31 -22.29 16.77
N SER A 53 39.03 -21.91 16.87
CA SER A 53 38.19 -22.20 18.04
C SER A 53 36.77 -22.61 17.65
N SER A 54 36.47 -23.90 17.80
CA SER A 54 35.11 -24.44 17.70
C SER A 54 34.27 -24.02 18.91
N ILE A 55 33.21 -23.24 18.71
CA ILE A 55 32.34 -22.78 19.80
C ILE A 55 31.14 -23.72 19.95
N HIS A 56 31.06 -24.42 21.08
CA HIS A 56 29.86 -25.14 21.52
C HIS A 56 28.93 -24.18 22.29
N PHE A 57 27.66 -24.08 21.88
CA PHE A 57 26.64 -23.33 22.62
C PHE A 57 26.05 -24.16 23.76
N ARG A 58 26.20 -23.68 24.99
CA ARG A 58 25.52 -24.20 26.18
C ARG A 58 24.39 -23.25 26.59
N LYS A 59 23.18 -23.79 26.84
CA LYS A 59 22.01 -22.99 27.23
C LYS A 59 22.27 -22.19 28.52
N SER A 60 22.02 -20.88 28.49
CA SER A 60 21.83 -20.03 29.67
C SER A 60 20.86 -18.88 29.34
N LYS A 61 20.20 -18.33 30.36
CA LYS A 61 19.07 -17.39 30.23
C LYS A 61 19.53 -15.93 30.11
N ASN A 62 18.62 -15.10 29.57
CA ASN A 62 18.54 -13.64 29.70
C ASN A 62 19.78 -12.81 29.30
N TRP A 63 19.82 -12.39 28.03
CA TRP A 63 20.32 -11.06 27.66
C TRP A 63 19.45 -10.46 26.55
N VAL A 64 19.28 -9.13 26.60
CA VAL A 64 18.37 -8.35 25.75
C VAL A 64 18.96 -8.24 24.33
N TYR A 65 18.21 -8.68 23.32
CA TYR A 65 18.55 -8.43 21.92
C TYR A 65 17.99 -7.06 21.49
N GLN A 66 18.88 -6.07 21.38
CA GLN A 66 18.56 -4.78 20.80
C GLN A 66 19.43 -4.50 19.57
N MET A 67 18.75 -4.37 18.43
CA MET A 67 19.20 -3.80 17.15
C MET A 67 20.52 -4.28 16.53
N LEU A 68 20.39 -5.09 15.47
CA LEU A 68 21.26 -5.01 14.28
C LEU A 68 20.52 -5.50 13.03
N ILE A 69 19.30 -4.97 12.80
CA ILE A 69 18.53 -5.14 11.56
C ILE A 69 18.57 -3.81 10.79
N CYS A 70 19.71 -3.52 10.18
CA CYS A 70 19.87 -2.44 9.20
C CYS A 70 21.19 -2.57 8.43
N HIS A 71 21.36 -3.61 7.57
CA HIS A 71 22.33 -3.62 6.46
C HIS A 71 22.30 -4.86 5.51
N TYR A 72 21.15 -5.51 5.30
CA TYR A 72 21.04 -6.60 4.30
C TYR A 72 19.75 -6.51 3.46
N CYS A 73 19.64 -5.42 2.70
CA CYS A 73 18.89 -5.42 1.44
C CYS A 73 19.90 -5.33 0.29
N ASN A 74 19.66 -6.11 -0.78
CA ASN A 74 20.45 -6.16 -2.03
C ASN A 74 21.90 -6.69 -1.94
N VAL A 75 22.04 -8.03 -1.88
CA VAL A 75 23.14 -8.74 -2.56
C VAL A 75 22.56 -9.90 -3.38
N PHE A 76 22.24 -9.65 -4.65
CA PHE A 76 21.93 -10.72 -5.61
C PHE A 76 23.24 -11.30 -6.16
N ILE A 77 23.56 -12.55 -5.82
CA ILE A 77 24.62 -13.30 -6.49
C ILE A 77 24.03 -14.01 -7.71
N ILE A 78 24.35 -13.52 -8.91
CA ILE A 78 24.04 -14.22 -10.16
C ILE A 78 25.06 -15.35 -10.35
N LEU A 79 24.65 -16.59 -10.12
CA LEU A 79 25.36 -17.77 -10.61
C LEU A 79 24.77 -18.21 -11.94
N ALA A 80 25.27 -17.62 -13.03
CA ALA A 80 25.00 -18.11 -14.38
C ALA A 80 25.87 -19.35 -14.66
N SER A 81 25.33 -20.55 -14.50
CA SER A 81 25.98 -21.77 -14.97
C SER A 81 25.69 -21.98 -16.46
N THR A 82 26.60 -21.53 -17.32
CA THR A 82 26.62 -21.95 -18.73
C THR A 82 27.01 -23.42 -18.82
N GLN A 83 26.04 -24.30 -19.00
CA GLN A 83 26.28 -25.63 -19.57
C GLN A 83 25.82 -25.64 -21.02
N GLN A 84 26.77 -25.82 -21.93
CA GLN A 84 26.50 -26.26 -23.28
C GLN A 84 26.09 -27.73 -23.22
N GLY A 85 24.90 -28.04 -23.73
CA GLY A 85 24.39 -29.40 -23.91
C GLY A 85 23.88 -29.55 -25.34
N GLU A 86 24.22 -30.67 -25.97
CA GLU A 86 24.09 -30.85 -27.42
C GLU A 86 22.66 -31.05 -27.91
N VAL A 87 22.46 -30.83 -29.21
CA VAL A 87 21.18 -30.94 -29.90
C VAL A 87 20.98 -32.38 -30.39
N GLU A 88 19.88 -33.03 -29.97
CA GLU A 88 19.33 -34.18 -30.69
C GLU A 88 17.84 -34.00 -31.02
N SER A 89 17.47 -34.46 -32.21
CA SER A 89 16.16 -34.29 -32.82
C SER A 89 15.18 -35.42 -32.48
N GLY A 90 13.94 -35.09 -32.08
CA GLY A 90 12.91 -36.10 -31.78
C GLY A 90 11.48 -35.62 -32.03
N THR A 91 10.92 -35.97 -33.19
CA THR A 91 9.59 -35.54 -33.63
C THR A 91 8.46 -36.22 -32.85
N ARG A 92 7.66 -35.48 -32.06
CA ARG A 92 6.34 -35.95 -31.58
C ARG A 92 5.35 -34.83 -31.28
N ARG A 93 4.42 -34.58 -32.22
CA ARG A 93 3.25 -33.71 -31.98
C ARG A 93 2.36 -34.31 -30.90
N LYS A 94 2.22 -33.63 -29.76
CA LYS A 94 1.09 -33.80 -28.83
C LYS A 94 0.48 -32.43 -28.56
N VAL A 95 -0.66 -32.16 -29.17
CA VAL A 95 -1.47 -30.98 -28.88
C VAL A 95 -2.08 -31.14 -27.49
N LYS A 96 -1.51 -30.50 -26.49
CA LYS A 96 -2.16 -30.27 -25.19
C LYS A 96 -2.55 -28.80 -25.10
N ARG A 97 -3.85 -28.52 -25.02
CA ARG A 97 -4.35 -27.20 -24.62
C ARG A 97 -3.93 -26.96 -23.17
N LEU A 98 -2.99 -26.04 -22.97
CA LEU A 98 -2.70 -25.44 -21.67
C LEU A 98 -3.26 -24.01 -21.70
N LEU A 99 -4.28 -23.76 -20.88
CA LEU A 99 -4.62 -22.41 -20.46
C LEU A 99 -3.61 -21.99 -19.38
N SER A 100 -2.37 -21.75 -19.79
CA SER A 100 -1.33 -21.24 -18.92
C SER A 100 -1.42 -19.72 -18.84
N PHE A 101 -1.55 -19.19 -17.62
CA PHE A 101 -1.21 -17.81 -17.30
C PHE A 101 0.30 -17.59 -17.57
N GLN A 102 0.63 -17.32 -18.84
CA GLN A 102 1.92 -16.80 -19.26
C GLN A 102 1.67 -15.45 -19.94
N ARG A 103 1.47 -14.43 -19.12
CA ARG A 103 1.55 -13.03 -19.53
C ARG A 103 2.61 -12.33 -18.67
N TYR A 104 3.59 -11.76 -19.37
CA TYR A 104 4.58 -10.79 -18.87
C TYR A 104 5.63 -11.23 -17.83
N CYS A 105 6.51 -12.15 -18.23
CA CYS A 105 7.95 -12.02 -17.90
C CYS A 105 8.65 -11.07 -18.90
N HIS A 106 8.07 -9.90 -19.16
CA HIS A 106 8.61 -8.92 -20.12
C HIS A 106 8.33 -7.47 -19.72
N ASN A 107 8.82 -7.10 -18.54
CA ASN A 107 9.16 -5.71 -18.21
C ASN A 107 10.38 -5.66 -17.26
N SER A 108 11.41 -6.47 -17.55
CA SER A 108 12.75 -6.17 -17.06
C SER A 108 13.14 -4.80 -17.58
N ARG A 109 13.27 -3.81 -16.69
CA ARG A 109 13.71 -2.45 -17.04
C ARG A 109 15.14 -2.50 -17.56
N LEU A 110 15.30 -2.68 -18.88
CA LEU A 110 16.56 -2.44 -19.57
C LEU A 110 16.94 -0.97 -19.34
N LEU A 111 18.14 -0.79 -18.79
CA LEU A 111 18.74 0.51 -18.45
C LEU A 111 18.64 1.49 -19.63
N ARG A 112 17.80 2.53 -19.49
CA ARG A 112 17.80 3.69 -20.39
C ARG A 112 18.81 4.72 -19.91
N GLY A 113 19.82 4.98 -20.73
CA GLY A 113 20.60 6.22 -20.70
C GLY A 113 21.88 6.18 -19.86
N LEU A 114 23.01 5.95 -20.51
CA LEU A 114 24.31 6.41 -20.02
C LEU A 114 24.33 7.94 -20.00
N VAL A 115 24.24 8.53 -18.80
CA VAL A 115 24.59 9.93 -18.57
C VAL A 115 26.07 9.98 -18.17
N PRO A 116 26.91 10.86 -18.76
CA PRO A 116 28.33 10.90 -18.45
C PRO A 116 28.60 11.20 -16.97
N HIS A 117 29.49 10.41 -16.35
CA HIS A 117 29.79 10.48 -14.93
C HIS A 117 30.53 11.78 -14.54
N THR A 118 29.96 12.56 -13.63
CA THR A 118 30.72 13.40 -12.69
C THR A 118 30.94 12.63 -11.38
N PRO A 119 32.20 12.41 -10.94
CA PRO A 119 32.46 11.69 -9.70
C PRO A 119 32.24 12.62 -8.50
N GLY A 120 31.18 12.39 -7.70
CA GLY A 120 31.08 13.03 -6.38
C GLY A 120 29.72 13.15 -5.66
N SER A 121 28.56 12.80 -6.25
CA SER A 121 27.26 13.26 -5.68
C SER A 121 26.12 12.24 -5.51
N LEU A 122 26.37 10.93 -5.65
CA LEU A 122 25.28 9.93 -5.79
C LEU A 122 25.18 8.87 -4.68
N HIS A 123 25.88 9.03 -3.55
CA HIS A 123 25.86 8.08 -2.43
C HIS A 123 25.54 8.70 -1.05
N LEU A 124 25.32 10.01 -0.95
CA LEU A 124 25.05 10.67 0.33
C LEU A 124 23.55 10.84 0.63
N LEU A 125 22.68 10.70 -0.38
CA LEU A 125 21.24 10.97 -0.25
C LEU A 125 20.42 9.75 0.21
N ASP A 126 20.85 8.53 -0.11
CA ASP A 126 20.08 7.30 0.19
C ASP A 126 19.89 7.07 1.70
N ASP A 127 20.93 7.29 2.51
CA ASP A 127 20.86 7.16 3.97
C ASP A 127 19.89 8.20 4.59
N ASP A 128 19.84 9.41 4.04
CA ASP A 128 18.94 10.47 4.51
C ASP A 128 17.47 10.16 4.18
N TYR A 129 17.17 9.66 2.98
CA TYR A 129 15.81 9.26 2.60
C TYR A 129 15.32 8.06 3.41
N LEU A 130 16.17 7.03 3.59
CA LEU A 130 15.86 5.87 4.41
C LEU A 130 15.71 6.24 5.90
N GLY A 131 16.54 7.16 6.41
CA GLY A 131 16.43 7.71 7.75
C GLY A 131 15.13 8.50 7.98
N GLN A 132 14.69 9.29 7.00
CA GLN A 132 13.40 9.98 7.04
C GLN A 132 12.22 9.00 7.00
N ALA A 133 12.27 7.99 6.15
CA ALA A 133 11.25 6.94 6.10
C ALA A 133 11.16 6.16 7.43
N ALA A 134 12.30 5.81 8.04
CA ALA A 134 12.36 5.19 9.36
C ALA A 134 11.79 6.09 10.47
N HIS A 135 12.05 7.40 10.41
CA HIS A 135 11.45 8.36 11.34
C HIS A 135 9.93 8.48 11.16
N MET A 136 9.43 8.44 9.92
CA MET A 136 7.98 8.37 9.68
C MET A 136 7.37 7.10 10.27
N LEU A 137 8.01 5.95 10.09
CA LEU A 137 7.55 4.68 10.66
C LEU A 137 7.48 4.70 12.20
N SER A 138 8.34 5.46 12.89
CA SER A 138 8.21 5.67 14.35
C SER A 138 6.86 6.32 14.77
N LYS A 139 6.16 6.95 13.81
CA LYS A 139 4.85 7.61 13.95
C LYS A 139 3.74 6.91 13.14
N VAL A 140 3.97 5.68 12.68
CA VAL A 140 3.01 4.90 11.85
C VAL A 140 1.64 4.71 12.51
N GLY A 141 1.53 4.82 13.84
CA GLY A 141 0.25 4.77 14.55
C GLY A 141 -0.51 6.08 14.63
N THR A 142 -0.04 7.15 13.98
CA THR A 142 -0.73 8.46 13.98
C THR A 142 -1.72 8.55 12.81
N TRP A 143 -2.90 9.11 13.07
CA TRP A 143 -3.95 9.24 12.04
C TRP A 143 -3.58 10.22 10.90
N ASN A 144 -2.62 11.12 11.15
CA ASN A 144 -2.13 12.11 10.19
C ASN A 144 -0.84 11.65 9.48
N PHE A 145 -0.61 10.33 9.37
CA PHE A 145 0.52 9.77 8.64
C PHE A 145 0.39 10.10 7.13
N ASP A 146 1.39 10.80 6.57
CA ASP A 146 1.40 11.15 5.14
C ASP A 146 1.92 9.98 4.30
N ILE A 147 0.99 9.13 3.84
CA ILE A 147 1.31 7.97 3.02
C ILE A 147 1.95 8.35 1.67
N PHE A 148 1.60 9.51 1.10
CA PHE A 148 2.17 9.98 -0.16
C PHE A 148 3.63 10.44 0.01
N LEU A 149 3.97 11.08 1.14
CA LEU A 149 5.36 11.38 1.46
C LEU A 149 6.15 10.10 1.72
N PHE A 150 5.58 9.17 2.49
CA PHE A 150 6.22 7.89 2.78
C PHE A 150 6.52 7.10 1.50
N ASP A 151 5.61 7.08 0.54
CA ASP A 151 5.81 6.44 -0.77
C ASP A 151 6.95 7.11 -1.58
N ARG A 152 7.00 8.44 -1.60
CA ARG A 152 8.12 9.18 -2.24
C ARG A 152 9.46 8.88 -1.60
N LEU A 153 9.54 8.83 -0.26
CA LEU A 153 10.77 8.52 0.49
C LEU A 153 11.22 7.06 0.32
N THR A 154 10.30 6.15 -0.04
CA THR A 154 10.58 4.73 -0.27
C THR A 154 10.62 4.37 -1.77
N ASN A 155 10.65 5.37 -2.66
CA ASN A 155 10.69 5.21 -4.12
C ASN A 155 9.57 4.33 -4.71
N GLY A 156 8.35 4.41 -4.18
CA GLY A 156 7.22 3.59 -4.60
C GLY A 156 7.10 2.24 -3.87
N ASN A 157 7.88 2.04 -2.81
CA ASN A 157 7.92 0.79 -2.02
C ASN A 157 7.17 0.93 -0.67
N SER A 158 6.17 1.80 -0.59
CA SER A 158 5.44 2.10 0.65
C SER A 158 4.79 0.86 1.26
N LEU A 159 4.08 0.06 0.46
CA LEU A 159 3.34 -1.11 0.94
C LEU A 159 4.27 -2.18 1.54
N VAL A 160 5.33 -2.57 0.83
CA VAL A 160 6.30 -3.56 1.31
C VAL A 160 7.00 -3.05 2.58
N THR A 161 7.44 -1.79 2.58
CA THR A 161 8.19 -1.21 3.71
C THR A 161 7.31 -1.10 4.96
N LEU A 162 6.05 -0.66 4.80
CA LEU A 162 5.06 -0.59 5.86
C LEU A 162 4.73 -1.98 6.42
N MET A 163 4.44 -2.96 5.56
CA MET A 163 4.08 -4.32 6.00
C MET A 163 5.23 -5.00 6.75
N CYS A 164 6.47 -4.90 6.25
CA CYS A 164 7.65 -5.40 6.96
C CYS A 164 7.80 -4.77 8.36
N HIS A 165 7.55 -3.46 8.48
CA HIS A 165 7.58 -2.77 9.77
C HIS A 165 6.47 -3.24 10.72
N LEU A 166 5.22 -3.29 10.26
CA LEU A 166 4.07 -3.69 11.10
C LEU A 166 4.15 -5.16 11.55
N PHE A 167 4.62 -6.05 10.68
CA PHE A 167 4.87 -7.46 11.03
C PHE A 167 5.93 -7.62 12.13
N ASN A 168 6.94 -6.75 12.14
CA ASN A 168 7.93 -6.69 13.20
C ASN A 168 7.37 -6.06 14.49
N VAL A 169 6.60 -4.98 14.40
CA VAL A 169 5.97 -4.31 15.56
C VAL A 169 5.04 -5.24 16.35
N TYR A 170 4.24 -6.06 15.66
CA TYR A 170 3.39 -7.08 16.31
C TYR A 170 4.10 -8.42 16.57
N GLY A 171 5.38 -8.57 16.18
CA GLY A 171 6.13 -9.82 16.35
C GLY A 171 5.59 -11.02 15.53
N LEU A 172 4.78 -10.79 14.50
CA LEU A 172 4.08 -11.82 13.72
C LEU A 172 5.07 -12.79 13.05
N ILE A 173 6.23 -12.28 12.61
CA ILE A 173 7.31 -13.07 12.01
C ILE A 173 7.76 -14.20 12.96
N HIS A 174 8.02 -13.86 14.22
CA HIS A 174 8.43 -14.83 15.23
C HIS A 174 7.26 -15.72 15.66
N HIS A 175 6.07 -15.15 15.86
CA HIS A 175 4.89 -15.89 16.30
C HIS A 175 4.50 -17.01 15.31
N PHE A 176 4.44 -16.69 14.02
CA PHE A 176 4.07 -17.63 12.96
C PHE A 176 5.27 -18.34 12.31
N GLN A 177 6.49 -18.12 12.81
CA GLN A 177 7.74 -18.68 12.26
C GLN A 177 7.88 -18.42 10.75
N LEU A 178 7.61 -17.18 10.33
CA LEU A 178 7.63 -16.79 8.92
C LEU A 178 9.07 -16.70 8.41
N ASP A 179 9.32 -17.30 7.26
CA ASP A 179 10.56 -17.09 6.50
C ASP A 179 10.55 -15.67 5.91
N MET A 180 11.54 -14.86 6.29
CA MET A 180 11.65 -13.45 5.88
C MET A 180 11.85 -13.27 4.37
N VAL A 181 12.50 -14.22 3.68
CA VAL A 181 12.70 -14.18 2.23
C VAL A 181 11.38 -14.49 1.53
N LYS A 182 10.62 -15.47 2.02
CA LYS A 182 9.26 -15.74 1.52
C LYS A 182 8.30 -14.58 1.80
N LEU A 183 8.40 -13.95 2.97
CA LEU A 183 7.57 -12.78 3.32
C LEU A 183 7.85 -11.61 2.39
N HIS A 184 9.12 -11.26 2.19
CA HIS A 184 9.49 -10.19 1.27
C HIS A 184 9.12 -10.52 -0.18
N ARG A 185 9.23 -11.79 -0.61
CA ARG A 185 8.74 -12.21 -1.94
C ARG A 185 7.23 -12.05 -2.05
N PHE A 186 6.45 -12.49 -1.05
CA PHE A 186 5.00 -12.34 -1.05
C PHE A 186 4.58 -10.86 -1.12
N LEU A 187 5.13 -10.01 -0.25
CA LEU A 187 4.81 -8.58 -0.22
C LEU A 187 5.23 -7.88 -1.52
N GLY A 188 6.38 -8.27 -2.11
CA GLY A 188 6.81 -7.78 -3.41
C GLY A 188 5.83 -8.15 -4.52
N MET A 189 5.38 -9.41 -4.59
CA MET A 189 4.34 -9.81 -5.55
C MET A 189 3.05 -9.02 -5.36
N VAL A 190 2.56 -8.84 -4.12
CA VAL A 190 1.34 -8.05 -3.87
C VAL A 190 1.50 -6.60 -4.37
N GLN A 191 2.63 -5.96 -4.08
CA GLN A 191 2.88 -4.57 -4.50
C GLN A 191 3.05 -4.42 -6.02
N ASP A 192 3.75 -5.35 -6.66
CA ASP A 192 4.02 -5.32 -8.11
C ASP A 192 2.77 -5.65 -8.96
N ASP A 193 1.81 -6.39 -8.40
CA ASP A 193 0.53 -6.75 -9.03
C ASP A 193 -0.55 -5.66 -8.84
N TYR A 194 -0.24 -4.58 -8.10
CA TYR A 194 -1.03 -3.34 -8.13
C TYR A 194 -0.69 -2.46 -9.34
N HIS A 195 -1.73 -1.95 -9.99
CA HIS A 195 -1.61 -1.20 -11.24
C HIS A 195 -1.21 0.26 -10.98
N SER A 196 0.10 0.53 -10.94
CA SER A 196 0.67 1.88 -10.69
C SER A 196 0.14 3.00 -11.61
N GLN A 197 -0.48 2.69 -12.75
CA GLN A 197 -1.13 3.63 -13.66
C GLN A 197 -2.54 4.09 -13.22
N ASN A 198 -3.18 3.37 -12.30
CA ASN A 198 -4.48 3.73 -11.71
C ASN A 198 -4.28 4.93 -10.77
N PRO A 199 -5.03 6.05 -10.92
CA PRO A 199 -4.89 7.21 -10.04
C PRO A 199 -5.12 6.91 -8.56
N TYR A 200 -6.07 6.02 -8.26
CA TYR A 200 -6.52 5.67 -6.91
C TYR A 200 -6.21 4.20 -6.55
N HIS A 201 -6.77 3.21 -7.26
CA HIS A 201 -6.65 1.79 -6.88
C HIS A 201 -5.26 1.22 -7.26
N ASN A 202 -4.26 1.54 -6.46
CA ASN A 202 -2.85 1.19 -6.61
C ASN A 202 -2.21 0.87 -5.22
N ALA A 203 -0.93 0.49 -5.21
CA ALA A 203 -0.24 0.07 -3.98
C ALA A 203 -0.19 1.15 -2.87
N VAL A 204 -0.29 2.45 -3.21
CA VAL A 204 -0.30 3.54 -2.21
C VAL A 204 -1.65 3.58 -1.48
N HIS A 205 -2.75 3.30 -2.17
CA HIS A 205 -4.07 3.13 -1.54
C HIS A 205 -4.06 1.92 -0.60
N ALA A 206 -3.56 0.76 -1.06
CA ALA A 206 -3.40 -0.42 -0.22
C ALA A 206 -2.54 -0.16 1.03
N ALA A 207 -1.49 0.67 0.91
CA ALA A 207 -0.67 1.08 2.04
C ALA A 207 -1.39 2.06 2.99
N ASP A 208 -2.25 2.95 2.49
CA ASP A 208 -3.11 3.84 3.30
C ASP A 208 -4.14 3.03 4.10
N VAL A 209 -4.83 2.09 3.45
CA VAL A 209 -5.80 1.16 4.07
C VAL A 209 -5.10 0.28 5.11
N THR A 210 -3.89 -0.22 4.82
CA THR A 210 -3.07 -0.96 5.79
C THR A 210 -2.69 -0.11 7.01
N GLN A 211 -2.36 1.17 6.81
CA GLN A 211 -2.04 2.10 7.89
C GLN A 211 -3.27 2.47 8.72
N ALA A 212 -4.43 2.67 8.08
CA ALA A 212 -5.69 2.91 8.77
C ALA A 212 -6.13 1.69 9.59
N MET A 213 -6.04 0.49 9.00
CA MET A 213 -6.31 -0.78 9.68
C MET A 213 -5.39 -0.96 10.89
N TYR A 214 -4.10 -0.63 10.79
CA TYR A 214 -3.19 -0.61 11.95
C TYR A 214 -3.65 0.33 13.08
N CYS A 215 -4.17 1.51 12.76
CA CYS A 215 -4.76 2.40 13.77
C CYS A 215 -6.00 1.76 14.44
N TYR A 216 -6.86 1.07 13.70
CA TYR A 216 -8.06 0.41 14.24
C TYR A 216 -7.75 -0.84 15.07
N LEU A 217 -6.77 -1.64 14.66
CA LEU A 217 -6.25 -2.78 15.45
C LEU A 217 -5.60 -2.34 16.78
N LYS A 218 -5.45 -1.03 17.02
CA LYS A 218 -4.97 -0.43 18.27
C LYS A 218 -6.07 0.27 19.09
N GLU A 219 -7.32 0.29 18.63
CA GLU A 219 -8.44 0.74 19.44
C GLU A 219 -8.61 -0.19 20.65
N PRO A 220 -8.73 0.31 21.90
CA PRO A 220 -8.62 -0.52 23.10
C PRO A 220 -9.54 -1.75 23.10
N LYS A 221 -10.81 -1.56 22.73
CA LYS A 221 -11.83 -2.63 22.67
C LYS A 221 -11.43 -3.79 21.74
N LEU A 222 -10.67 -3.51 20.67
CA LEU A 222 -10.14 -4.54 19.77
C LEU A 222 -8.77 -5.04 20.23
N ALA A 223 -7.85 -4.13 20.55
CA ALA A 223 -6.47 -4.47 20.91
C ALA A 223 -6.35 -5.42 22.11
N GLU A 224 -7.30 -5.37 23.05
CA GLU A 224 -7.38 -6.27 24.21
C GLU A 224 -7.87 -7.68 23.88
N GLN A 225 -8.53 -7.88 22.73
CA GLN A 225 -9.28 -9.10 22.39
C GLN A 225 -8.75 -9.82 21.14
N LEU A 226 -8.06 -9.11 20.25
CA LEU A 226 -7.51 -9.67 19.01
C LEU A 226 -6.36 -10.65 19.27
N SER A 227 -6.44 -11.83 18.68
CA SER A 227 -5.31 -12.77 18.62
C SER A 227 -4.27 -12.34 17.58
N PRO A 228 -3.04 -12.86 17.64
CA PRO A 228 -2.04 -12.65 16.58
C PRO A 228 -2.51 -13.07 15.19
N ALA A 229 -3.43 -14.05 15.09
CA ALA A 229 -4.03 -14.47 13.83
C ALA A 229 -5.02 -13.44 13.29
N ASP A 230 -5.83 -12.84 14.17
CA ASP A 230 -6.76 -11.77 13.84
C ASP A 230 -6.00 -10.53 13.30
N VAL A 231 -4.90 -10.15 13.95
CA VAL A 231 -4.00 -9.07 13.50
C VAL A 231 -3.32 -9.40 12.17
N PHE A 232 -2.79 -10.62 12.02
CA PHE A 232 -2.18 -11.07 10.76
C PHE A 232 -3.17 -11.00 9.59
N LEU A 233 -4.38 -11.54 9.77
CA LEU A 233 -5.44 -11.54 8.76
C LEU A 233 -5.87 -10.11 8.41
N GLY A 234 -6.06 -9.24 9.40
CA GLY A 234 -6.44 -7.84 9.18
C GLY A 234 -5.41 -7.07 8.33
N LEU A 235 -4.12 -7.19 8.65
CA LEU A 235 -3.06 -6.53 7.88
C LEU A 235 -2.90 -7.12 6.47
N MET A 236 -3.00 -8.45 6.33
CA MET A 236 -2.88 -9.13 5.04
C MET A 236 -4.06 -8.85 4.11
N ALA A 237 -5.28 -8.73 4.67
CA ALA A 237 -6.46 -8.32 3.92
C ALA A 237 -6.31 -6.88 3.44
N ALA A 238 -5.99 -5.94 4.33
CA ALA A 238 -5.81 -4.53 4.00
C ALA A 238 -4.75 -4.32 2.90
N ALA A 239 -3.63 -5.04 2.96
CA ALA A 239 -2.56 -4.93 1.97
C ALA A 239 -2.93 -5.45 0.57
N ALA A 240 -3.94 -6.32 0.44
CA ALA A 240 -4.22 -7.05 -0.80
C ALA A 240 -5.69 -6.98 -1.27
N HIS A 241 -6.55 -6.19 -0.61
CA HIS A 241 -7.98 -6.13 -0.89
C HIS A 241 -8.34 -5.68 -2.31
N ASP A 242 -7.44 -4.96 -2.99
CA ASP A 242 -7.62 -4.41 -4.34
C ASP A 242 -6.54 -4.89 -5.34
N VAL A 243 -5.84 -5.98 -5.05
CA VAL A 243 -4.70 -6.40 -5.89
C VAL A 243 -5.13 -6.83 -7.30
N ASP A 244 -4.41 -6.39 -8.35
CA ASP A 244 -4.81 -6.48 -9.76
C ASP A 244 -6.15 -5.77 -10.09
N HIS A 245 -6.50 -4.67 -9.39
CA HIS A 245 -7.65 -3.83 -9.74
C HIS A 245 -7.49 -3.18 -11.13
N PRO A 246 -8.46 -3.36 -12.06
CA PRO A 246 -8.32 -2.98 -13.47
C PRO A 246 -8.58 -1.50 -13.76
N GLY A 247 -8.83 -0.68 -12.73
CA GLY A 247 -9.16 0.74 -12.87
C GLY A 247 -10.59 1.02 -13.32
N VAL A 248 -11.49 0.03 -13.22
CA VAL A 248 -12.90 0.11 -13.64
C VAL A 248 -13.80 -0.73 -12.72
N ASN A 249 -15.03 -0.28 -12.51
CA ASN A 249 -15.98 -0.88 -11.58
C ASN A 249 -16.66 -2.17 -12.10
N GLN A 250 -17.28 -2.93 -11.18
CA GLN A 250 -18.01 -4.16 -11.51
C GLN A 250 -19.07 -3.99 -12.63
N PRO A 251 -19.95 -2.95 -12.63
CA PRO A 251 -20.87 -2.69 -13.73
C PRO A 251 -20.20 -2.58 -15.10
N PHE A 252 -19.01 -1.95 -15.19
CA PHE A 252 -18.24 -1.87 -16.42
C PHE A 252 -17.77 -3.25 -16.88
N LEU A 253 -17.24 -4.08 -15.98
CA LEU A 253 -16.81 -5.46 -16.29
C LEU A 253 -17.97 -6.32 -16.79
N ILE A 254 -19.16 -6.16 -16.21
CA ILE A 254 -20.38 -6.88 -16.62
C ILE A 254 -20.83 -6.44 -18.02
N LYS A 255 -21.01 -5.12 -18.26
CA LYS A 255 -21.52 -4.62 -19.54
C LYS A 255 -20.56 -4.85 -20.71
N THR A 256 -19.25 -4.86 -20.47
CA THR A 256 -18.23 -5.21 -21.46
C THR A 256 -18.01 -6.72 -21.64
N ARG A 257 -18.73 -7.57 -20.88
CA ARG A 257 -18.57 -9.04 -20.86
C ARG A 257 -17.14 -9.47 -20.56
N HIS A 258 -16.47 -8.77 -19.64
CA HIS A 258 -15.12 -9.10 -19.23
C HIS A 258 -15.07 -10.50 -18.61
N HIS A 259 -13.97 -11.23 -18.84
CA HIS A 259 -13.85 -12.63 -18.44
C HIS A 259 -14.01 -12.85 -16.93
N LEU A 260 -13.61 -11.89 -16.09
CA LEU A 260 -13.81 -11.93 -14.64
C LEU A 260 -15.30 -11.92 -14.24
N ALA A 261 -16.14 -11.15 -14.94
CA ALA A 261 -17.59 -11.13 -14.67
C ALA A 261 -18.22 -12.51 -14.93
N SER A 262 -17.77 -13.21 -15.99
CA SER A 262 -18.18 -14.59 -16.25
C SER A 262 -17.59 -15.60 -15.26
N LEU A 263 -16.38 -15.36 -14.74
CA LEU A 263 -15.71 -16.25 -13.79
C LEU A 263 -16.38 -16.23 -12.41
N TYR A 264 -16.76 -15.02 -11.94
CA TYR A 264 -17.38 -14.78 -10.64
C TYR A 264 -18.90 -14.56 -10.72
N GLN A 265 -19.52 -14.93 -11.84
CA GLN A 265 -20.97 -14.94 -12.04
C GLN A 265 -21.66 -13.62 -11.65
N ASN A 266 -21.05 -12.49 -12.02
CA ASN A 266 -21.51 -11.13 -11.73
C ASN A 266 -21.68 -10.77 -10.23
N THR A 267 -21.15 -11.57 -9.29
CA THR A 267 -21.26 -11.34 -7.84
C THR A 267 -19.89 -11.01 -7.25
N SER A 268 -19.75 -9.84 -6.60
CA SER A 268 -18.50 -9.35 -5.99
C SER A 268 -17.27 -9.64 -6.86
N VAL A 269 -17.34 -9.24 -8.13
CA VAL A 269 -16.44 -9.66 -9.22
C VAL A 269 -15.01 -9.19 -8.98
N LEU A 270 -14.85 -7.99 -8.42
CA LEU A 270 -13.56 -7.38 -8.13
C LEU A 270 -12.96 -8.01 -6.86
N GLU A 271 -13.73 -8.04 -5.78
CA GLU A 271 -13.32 -8.53 -4.47
C GLU A 271 -13.01 -10.04 -4.51
N SER A 272 -13.77 -10.80 -5.29
CA SER A 272 -13.46 -12.20 -5.61
C SER A 272 -12.14 -12.33 -6.37
N HIS A 273 -11.88 -11.44 -7.33
CA HIS A 273 -10.61 -11.41 -8.08
C HIS A 273 -9.43 -11.14 -7.15
N HIS A 274 -9.50 -10.06 -6.35
CA HIS A 274 -8.47 -9.67 -5.39
C HIS A 274 -8.18 -10.80 -4.40
N TRP A 275 -9.22 -11.46 -3.86
CA TRP A 275 -9.07 -12.65 -3.02
C TRP A 275 -8.36 -13.81 -3.74
N ARG A 276 -8.81 -14.18 -4.96
CA ARG A 276 -8.23 -15.33 -5.68
C ARG A 276 -6.78 -15.07 -6.10
N SER A 277 -6.44 -13.85 -6.52
CA SER A 277 -5.07 -13.42 -6.81
C SER A 277 -4.18 -13.48 -5.57
N THR A 278 -4.65 -12.95 -4.43
CA THR A 278 -3.96 -13.03 -3.13
C THR A 278 -3.67 -14.48 -2.72
N VAL A 279 -4.65 -15.38 -2.85
CA VAL A 279 -4.48 -16.82 -2.59
C VAL A 279 -3.47 -17.45 -3.56
N GLY A 280 -3.43 -17.01 -4.83
CA GLY A 280 -2.40 -17.41 -5.79
C GLY A 280 -0.99 -17.06 -5.30
N MET A 281 -0.76 -15.80 -4.93
CA MET A 281 0.53 -15.30 -4.42
C MET A 281 0.96 -15.96 -3.09
N LEU A 282 0.02 -16.23 -2.18
CA LEU A 282 0.29 -16.98 -0.94
C LEU A 282 0.81 -18.39 -1.21
N ARG A 283 0.19 -19.08 -2.18
CA ARG A 283 0.59 -20.43 -2.60
C ARG A 283 1.92 -20.43 -3.37
N GLU A 284 2.16 -19.43 -4.22
CA GLU A 284 3.42 -19.33 -5.00
C GLU A 284 4.63 -18.96 -4.12
N SER A 285 4.46 -18.02 -3.20
CA SER A 285 5.51 -17.67 -2.21
C SER A 285 5.80 -18.83 -1.26
N GLY A 286 4.79 -19.68 -1.00
CA GLY A 286 4.84 -20.69 0.05
C GLY A 286 5.04 -20.08 1.44
N LEU A 287 4.66 -18.81 1.65
CA LEU A 287 4.83 -18.08 2.91
C LEU A 287 4.14 -18.79 4.08
N LEU A 288 2.93 -19.30 3.82
CA LEU A 288 2.09 -19.99 4.79
C LEU A 288 2.07 -21.51 4.56
N SER A 289 3.09 -22.09 3.91
CA SER A 289 3.11 -23.52 3.56
C SER A 289 3.01 -24.49 4.75
N HIS A 290 3.29 -24.00 5.95
CA HIS A 290 3.24 -24.72 7.23
C HIS A 290 2.03 -24.36 8.09
N LEU A 291 1.14 -23.50 7.61
CA LEU A 291 -0.07 -23.03 8.31
C LEU A 291 -1.31 -23.42 7.50
N GLN A 292 -2.42 -23.70 8.18
CA GLN A 292 -3.68 -24.12 7.55
C GLN A 292 -4.76 -23.04 7.71
N ASP A 293 -5.80 -23.14 6.88
CA ASP A 293 -7.12 -22.49 7.01
C ASP A 293 -7.24 -20.95 6.97
N MET A 294 -6.13 -20.21 6.84
CA MET A 294 -6.18 -18.74 6.74
C MET A 294 -6.82 -18.20 5.43
N GLU A 295 -6.80 -18.95 4.33
CA GLU A 295 -7.25 -18.47 3.01
C GLU A 295 -8.74 -18.08 2.95
N GLN A 296 -9.59 -18.75 3.74
CA GLN A 296 -11.04 -18.49 3.77
C GLN A 296 -11.37 -17.26 4.61
N GLN A 297 -10.71 -17.10 5.77
CA GLN A 297 -10.86 -15.89 6.59
C GLN A 297 -10.35 -14.66 5.84
N LEU A 298 -9.19 -14.76 5.20
CA LEU A 298 -8.64 -13.69 4.36
C LEU A 298 -9.61 -13.29 3.24
N GLY A 299 -10.20 -14.27 2.54
CA GLY A 299 -11.22 -14.02 1.52
C GLY A 299 -12.48 -13.38 2.08
N SER A 300 -12.94 -13.82 3.24
CA SER A 300 -14.10 -13.26 3.92
C SER A 300 -13.89 -11.79 4.36
N LEU A 301 -12.65 -11.39 4.66
CA LEU A 301 -12.30 -9.99 4.89
C LEU A 301 -12.34 -9.17 3.60
N ILE A 302 -11.68 -9.64 2.54
CA ILE A 302 -11.64 -8.96 1.23
C ILE A 302 -13.06 -8.84 0.63
N LEU A 303 -13.86 -9.91 0.64
CA LEU A 303 -15.26 -9.87 0.17
C LEU A 303 -16.18 -8.93 0.96
N ALA A 304 -15.76 -8.44 2.12
CA ALA A 304 -16.51 -7.44 2.87
C ALA A 304 -16.27 -6.01 2.35
N THR A 305 -15.21 -5.72 1.59
CA THR A 305 -14.98 -4.37 1.05
C THR A 305 -16.02 -3.99 -0.01
N ASP A 306 -16.62 -4.97 -0.71
CA ASP A 306 -17.69 -4.78 -1.70
C ASP A 306 -18.70 -3.72 -1.23
N ILE A 307 -18.62 -2.57 -1.87
CA ILE A 307 -19.38 -1.38 -1.46
C ILE A 307 -20.87 -1.53 -1.76
N SER A 308 -21.23 -2.36 -2.75
CA SER A 308 -22.64 -2.67 -3.08
C SER A 308 -23.34 -3.42 -1.94
N ARG A 309 -22.57 -4.12 -1.10
CA ARG A 309 -23.04 -4.86 0.07
C ARG A 309 -22.92 -4.08 1.38
N GLN A 310 -22.51 -2.81 1.38
CA GLN A 310 -22.31 -2.05 2.62
C GLN A 310 -23.54 -2.05 3.54
N ASN A 311 -24.74 -1.93 2.99
CA ASN A 311 -25.98 -1.92 3.80
C ASN A 311 -26.21 -3.22 4.57
N GLU A 312 -25.76 -4.37 4.05
CA GLU A 312 -25.83 -5.67 4.73
C GLU A 312 -25.00 -5.62 6.03
N PHE A 313 -23.71 -5.29 5.90
CA PHE A 313 -22.78 -5.17 7.03
C PHE A 313 -23.19 -4.08 8.02
N LEU A 314 -23.67 -2.92 7.53
CA LEU A 314 -24.06 -1.79 8.37
C LEU A 314 -25.30 -2.10 9.21
N LEU A 315 -26.30 -2.79 8.64
CA LEU A 315 -27.50 -3.21 9.38
C LEU A 315 -27.14 -4.23 10.46
N THR A 316 -26.40 -5.29 10.12
CA THR A 316 -25.94 -6.28 11.12
C THR A 316 -25.08 -5.65 12.22
N PHE A 317 -24.23 -4.68 11.89
CA PHE A 317 -23.43 -3.97 12.89
C PHE A 317 -24.30 -3.11 13.82
N ARG A 318 -25.27 -2.37 13.27
CA ARG A 318 -26.25 -1.61 14.05
C ARG A 318 -27.08 -2.51 14.96
N GLU A 319 -27.57 -3.64 14.46
CA GLU A 319 -28.33 -4.63 15.23
C GLU A 319 -27.52 -5.16 16.42
N HIS A 320 -26.25 -5.52 16.20
CA HIS A 320 -25.35 -5.96 17.28
C HIS A 320 -25.10 -4.89 18.36
N LEU A 321 -24.98 -3.62 17.96
CA LEU A 321 -24.82 -2.49 18.88
C LEU A 321 -26.11 -2.14 19.63
N ASP A 322 -27.27 -2.26 18.98
CA ASP A 322 -28.58 -2.01 19.56
C ASP A 322 -28.97 -3.11 20.57
N ASN A 323 -28.69 -4.37 20.24
CA ASN A 323 -28.93 -5.54 21.10
C ASN A 323 -27.88 -5.72 22.22
N GLN A 324 -26.72 -5.06 22.10
CA GLN A 324 -25.57 -5.19 23.01
C GLN A 324 -25.03 -6.62 23.14
N ASP A 325 -25.11 -7.42 22.07
CA ASP A 325 -24.73 -8.85 22.04
C ASP A 325 -23.36 -9.13 21.39
N LEU A 326 -22.61 -8.07 21.04
CA LEU A 326 -21.29 -8.15 20.41
C LEU A 326 -20.17 -8.63 21.37
N ASP A 327 -20.13 -9.93 21.64
CA ASP A 327 -19.07 -10.58 22.43
C ASP A 327 -17.77 -10.81 21.63
N LEU A 328 -16.72 -10.02 21.90
CA LEU A 328 -15.40 -10.15 21.29
C LEU A 328 -14.57 -11.36 21.78
N GLN A 329 -15.04 -12.14 22.76
CA GLN A 329 -14.44 -13.46 23.03
C GLN A 329 -14.73 -14.45 21.87
N LEU A 330 -15.85 -14.27 21.16
CA LEU A 330 -16.22 -15.09 20.03
C LEU A 330 -15.42 -14.73 18.78
N ALA A 331 -14.77 -15.73 18.18
CA ALA A 331 -13.97 -15.54 16.97
C ALA A 331 -14.81 -15.03 15.78
N SER A 332 -16.09 -15.41 15.69
CA SER A 332 -17.03 -14.89 14.69
C SER A 332 -17.25 -13.38 14.82
N HIS A 333 -17.45 -12.88 16.04
CA HIS A 333 -17.66 -11.46 16.30
C HIS A 333 -16.37 -10.64 16.11
N ARG A 334 -15.19 -11.17 16.51
CA ARG A 334 -13.91 -10.53 16.17
C ARG A 334 -13.70 -10.46 14.66
N HIS A 335 -13.97 -11.55 13.94
CA HIS A 335 -13.86 -11.58 12.48
C HIS A 335 -14.83 -10.59 11.81
N PHE A 336 -16.08 -10.52 12.28
CA PHE A 336 -17.04 -9.49 11.83
C PHE A 336 -16.53 -8.07 12.11
N MET A 337 -15.99 -7.80 13.29
CA MET A 337 -15.41 -6.49 13.59
C MET A 337 -14.14 -6.16 12.79
N LEU A 338 -13.37 -7.17 12.36
CA LEU A 338 -12.29 -6.98 11.38
C LEU A 338 -12.84 -6.64 9.99
N GLN A 339 -13.96 -7.22 9.57
CA GLN A 339 -14.64 -6.84 8.33
C GLN A 339 -15.10 -5.37 8.40
N ILE A 340 -15.77 -4.97 9.48
CA ILE A 340 -16.18 -3.57 9.71
C ILE A 340 -14.96 -2.63 9.75
N ALA A 341 -13.89 -2.98 10.46
CA ALA A 341 -12.67 -2.18 10.53
C ALA A 341 -11.98 -2.02 9.16
N LEU A 342 -11.96 -3.09 8.35
CA LEU A 342 -11.42 -3.04 6.98
C LEU A 342 -12.29 -2.17 6.07
N LYS A 343 -13.62 -2.27 6.15
CA LYS A 343 -14.54 -1.37 5.43
C LYS A 343 -14.33 0.09 5.83
N CYS A 344 -14.18 0.37 7.13
CA CYS A 344 -13.82 1.71 7.60
C CYS A 344 -12.49 2.18 6.99
N ALA A 345 -11.48 1.30 6.92
CA ALA A 345 -10.14 1.64 6.46
C ALA A 345 -10.09 1.98 4.97
N ASP A 346 -10.78 1.18 4.15
CA ASP A 346 -10.97 1.36 2.71
C ASP A 346 -11.57 2.75 2.39
N ILE A 347 -12.71 3.10 3.03
CA ILE A 347 -13.39 4.39 2.77
C ILE A 347 -12.95 5.53 3.69
N CYS A 348 -11.82 5.42 4.41
CA CYS A 348 -11.44 6.39 5.44
C CYS A 348 -10.94 7.76 4.92
N ASN A 349 -10.72 7.94 3.62
CA ASN A 349 -10.01 9.14 3.15
C ASN A 349 -10.70 10.47 3.55
N PRO A 350 -12.05 10.60 3.53
CA PRO A 350 -12.74 11.79 4.04
C PRO A 350 -12.59 12.04 5.54
N CYS A 351 -12.16 11.04 6.31
CA CYS A 351 -11.84 11.14 7.75
C CYS A 351 -10.38 11.55 8.02
N ARG A 352 -9.54 11.70 6.98
CA ARG A 352 -8.16 12.22 7.09
C ARG A 352 -8.15 13.76 7.14
N VAL A 353 -6.99 14.35 7.46
CA VAL A 353 -6.78 15.80 7.29
C VAL A 353 -7.05 16.24 5.85
N TRP A 354 -7.51 17.48 5.66
CA TRP A 354 -7.96 17.99 4.36
C TRP A 354 -6.97 17.74 3.22
N GLU A 355 -5.68 17.95 3.47
CA GLU A 355 -4.63 17.84 2.45
C GLU A 355 -4.48 16.40 1.91
N LEU A 356 -4.72 15.38 2.75
CA LEU A 356 -4.75 13.98 2.34
C LEU A 356 -6.10 13.62 1.74
N SER A 357 -7.20 14.00 2.40
CA SER A 357 -8.57 13.78 1.92
C SER A 357 -8.75 14.31 0.50
N ARG A 358 -8.32 15.56 0.23
CA ARG A 358 -8.39 16.19 -1.08
C ARG A 358 -7.61 15.45 -2.15
N GLN A 359 -6.37 15.03 -1.87
CA GLN A 359 -5.56 14.27 -2.84
C GLN A 359 -6.23 12.94 -3.21
N TRP A 360 -6.82 12.25 -2.23
CA TRP A 360 -7.60 11.03 -2.50
C TRP A 360 -8.88 11.32 -3.28
N SER A 361 -9.64 12.36 -2.93
CA SER A 361 -10.83 12.80 -3.67
C SER A 361 -10.52 13.16 -5.13
N GLU A 362 -9.40 13.84 -5.40
CA GLU A 362 -8.99 14.20 -6.77
C GLU A 362 -8.59 12.95 -7.57
N ARG A 363 -7.86 12.01 -6.96
CA ARG A 363 -7.46 10.73 -7.57
C ARG A 363 -8.63 9.81 -7.90
N VAL A 364 -9.55 9.59 -6.95
CA VAL A 364 -10.70 8.69 -7.18
C VAL A 364 -11.62 9.22 -8.27
N CYS A 365 -11.84 10.54 -8.30
CA CYS A 365 -12.58 11.18 -9.39
C CYS A 365 -11.84 11.11 -10.74
N GLU A 366 -10.51 11.28 -10.78
CA GLU A 366 -9.73 11.08 -12.01
C GLU A 366 -9.93 9.66 -12.57
N GLU A 367 -9.93 8.64 -11.71
CA GLU A 367 -10.13 7.26 -12.13
C GLU A 367 -11.57 7.01 -12.64
N PHE A 368 -12.59 7.54 -11.97
CA PHE A 368 -13.97 7.49 -12.46
C PHE A 368 -14.12 8.19 -13.82
N TYR A 369 -13.49 9.36 -14.01
CA TYR A 369 -13.55 10.08 -15.29
C TYR A 369 -12.81 9.33 -16.41
N ARG A 370 -11.68 8.67 -16.11
CA ARG A 370 -11.02 7.76 -17.07
C ARG A 370 -11.92 6.60 -17.48
N GLN A 371 -12.73 6.04 -16.56
CA GLN A 371 -13.75 5.05 -16.92
C GLN A 371 -14.81 5.66 -17.85
N GLY A 372 -15.35 6.83 -17.53
CA GLY A 372 -16.37 7.50 -18.36
C GLY A 372 -15.89 7.89 -19.75
N ASP A 373 -14.61 8.24 -19.88
CA ASP A 373 -13.95 8.48 -21.17
C ASP A 373 -13.84 7.20 -22.01
N MET A 374 -13.56 6.05 -21.38
CA MET A 374 -13.60 4.75 -22.06
C MET A 374 -15.03 4.39 -22.47
N GLU A 375 -16.01 4.59 -21.59
CA GLU A 375 -17.43 4.32 -21.89
C GLU A 375 -17.90 5.14 -23.08
N ARG A 376 -17.64 6.46 -23.07
CA ARG A 376 -17.94 7.36 -24.19
C ARG A 376 -17.24 6.97 -25.49
N LYS A 377 -15.98 6.51 -25.41
CA LYS A 377 -15.18 6.10 -26.58
C LYS A 377 -15.68 4.80 -27.23
N PHE A 378 -16.36 3.94 -26.47
CA PHE A 378 -16.90 2.67 -26.95
C PHE A 378 -18.44 2.67 -27.09
N ASP A 379 -19.06 3.86 -27.18
CA ASP A 379 -20.51 4.07 -27.31
C ASP A 379 -21.33 3.34 -26.23
N LEU A 380 -20.78 3.25 -25.01
CA LEU A 380 -21.45 2.70 -23.83
C LEU A 380 -22.14 3.82 -23.05
N GLU A 381 -23.23 3.49 -22.36
CA GLU A 381 -23.81 4.37 -21.34
C GLU A 381 -22.74 4.69 -20.27
N ILE A 382 -22.50 5.99 -20.05
CA ILE A 382 -21.54 6.47 -19.06
C ILE A 382 -22.10 6.19 -17.66
N SER A 383 -21.31 5.54 -16.82
CA SER A 383 -21.72 5.18 -15.46
C SER A 383 -21.93 6.42 -14.60
N PRO A 384 -22.80 6.37 -13.57
CA PRO A 384 -22.92 7.43 -12.58
C PRO A 384 -21.56 7.84 -12.00
N LEU A 385 -21.38 9.12 -11.70
CA LEU A 385 -20.14 9.72 -11.16
C LEU A 385 -18.93 9.72 -12.10
N CYS A 386 -19.04 9.10 -13.29
CA CYS A 386 -17.94 8.94 -14.24
C CYS A 386 -17.92 10.03 -15.34
N ASN A 387 -18.85 10.99 -15.34
CA ASN A 387 -18.94 11.99 -16.41
C ASN A 387 -18.40 13.36 -15.99
N GLN A 388 -17.11 13.64 -16.26
CA GLN A 388 -16.48 14.93 -15.94
C GLN A 388 -17.21 16.19 -16.46
N GLN A 389 -18.09 16.06 -17.45
CA GLN A 389 -18.89 17.17 -17.99
C GLN A 389 -20.17 17.49 -17.18
N ALA A 390 -20.62 16.56 -16.34
CA ALA A 390 -21.85 16.67 -15.55
C ALA A 390 -21.60 16.52 -14.04
N ASP A 391 -20.61 15.71 -13.67
CA ASP A 391 -20.17 15.47 -12.30
C ASP A 391 -19.03 16.43 -11.91
N SER A 392 -18.93 16.73 -10.62
CA SER A 392 -17.82 17.52 -10.07
C SER A 392 -17.33 16.92 -8.76
N VAL A 393 -16.01 17.02 -8.50
CA VAL A 393 -15.38 16.48 -7.28
C VAL A 393 -16.12 16.90 -6.01
N PRO A 394 -16.49 18.19 -5.81
CA PRO A 394 -17.27 18.58 -4.63
C PRO A 394 -18.60 17.85 -4.50
N THR A 395 -19.32 17.64 -5.61
CA THR A 395 -20.65 17.00 -5.60
C THR A 395 -20.53 15.51 -5.30
N ILE A 396 -19.58 14.81 -5.95
CA ILE A 396 -19.27 13.40 -5.69
C ILE A 396 -18.92 13.20 -4.22
N GLN A 397 -18.01 14.02 -3.68
CA GLN A 397 -17.52 13.87 -2.30
C GLN A 397 -18.59 14.20 -1.25
N ILE A 398 -19.45 15.20 -1.47
CA ILE A 398 -20.58 15.48 -0.56
C ILE A 398 -21.56 14.30 -0.53
N GLY A 399 -21.87 13.70 -1.68
CA GLY A 399 -22.72 12.52 -1.78
C GLY A 399 -22.11 11.30 -1.08
N PHE A 400 -20.86 10.96 -1.43
CA PHE A 400 -20.11 9.85 -0.85
C PHE A 400 -20.01 9.96 0.68
N ILE A 401 -19.66 11.14 1.20
CA ILE A 401 -19.63 11.39 2.64
C ILE A 401 -21.00 11.15 3.27
N SER A 402 -22.06 11.76 2.72
CA SER A 402 -23.40 11.76 3.35
C SER A 402 -24.08 10.39 3.35
N TYR A 403 -23.85 9.57 2.32
CA TYR A 403 -24.62 8.34 2.09
C TYR A 403 -23.81 7.06 2.31
N ILE A 404 -22.47 7.13 2.30
CA ILE A 404 -21.60 5.95 2.41
C ILE A 404 -20.70 6.04 3.64
N VAL A 405 -19.94 7.14 3.79
CA VAL A 405 -18.92 7.23 4.86
C VAL A 405 -19.55 7.55 6.22
N GLU A 406 -20.35 8.60 6.31
CA GLU A 406 -20.94 9.08 7.58
C GLU A 406 -21.78 8.00 8.30
N PRO A 407 -22.68 7.24 7.63
CA PRO A 407 -23.44 6.18 8.30
C PRO A 407 -22.56 5.05 8.88
N LEU A 408 -21.46 4.69 8.23
CA LEU A 408 -20.54 3.66 8.75
C LEU A 408 -19.70 4.20 9.92
N PHE A 409 -19.20 5.43 9.80
CA PHE A 409 -18.36 6.04 10.82
C PHE A 409 -19.15 6.47 12.07
N GLU A 410 -20.46 6.75 11.97
CA GLU A 410 -21.35 6.93 13.12
C GLU A 410 -21.45 5.64 13.97
N GLU A 411 -21.69 4.48 13.34
CA GLU A 411 -21.73 3.20 14.06
C GLU A 411 -20.35 2.79 14.60
N TRP A 412 -19.28 3.05 13.83
CA TRP A 412 -17.91 2.82 14.32
C TRP A 412 -17.57 3.70 15.52
N HIS A 413 -17.97 4.98 15.50
CA HIS A 413 -17.81 5.89 16.63
C HIS A 413 -18.61 5.40 17.84
N ARG A 414 -19.86 4.96 17.64
CA ARG A 414 -20.70 4.34 18.69
C ARG A 414 -20.07 3.10 19.31
N PHE A 415 -19.47 2.23 18.49
CA PHE A 415 -18.71 1.07 18.97
C PHE A 415 -17.43 1.47 19.74
N THR A 416 -16.67 2.44 19.25
CA THR A 416 -15.34 2.80 19.79
C THR A 416 -15.36 3.85 20.91
N ASP A 417 -16.50 4.50 21.20
CA ASP A 417 -16.59 5.52 22.23
C ASP A 417 -16.09 5.02 23.62
N PRO A 418 -15.28 5.81 24.37
CA PRO A 418 -14.84 7.19 24.09
C PRO A 418 -13.45 7.32 23.41
N SER A 419 -13.24 6.66 22.27
CA SER A 419 -12.01 6.79 21.48
C SER A 419 -11.79 8.19 20.91
N LEU A 420 -10.63 8.78 21.22
CA LEU A 420 -10.14 10.02 20.60
C LEU A 420 -9.91 9.90 19.09
N LEU A 421 -9.55 8.72 18.58
CA LEU A 421 -9.37 8.49 17.15
C LEU A 421 -10.72 8.62 16.43
N SER A 422 -11.77 7.98 16.95
CA SER A 422 -13.12 8.09 16.39
C SER A 422 -13.63 9.54 16.34
N GLN A 423 -13.45 10.30 17.43
CA GLN A 423 -13.80 11.73 17.51
C GLN A 423 -12.99 12.58 16.51
N THR A 424 -11.71 12.25 16.31
CA THR A 424 -10.84 12.92 15.33
C THR A 424 -11.32 12.66 13.90
N MET A 425 -11.69 11.41 13.59
CA MET A 425 -12.20 11.02 12.28
C MET A 425 -13.52 11.72 11.94
N MET A 426 -14.50 11.70 12.85
CA MET A 426 -15.77 12.43 12.68
C MET A 426 -15.53 13.94 12.54
N GLY A 427 -14.64 14.51 13.36
CA GLY A 427 -14.27 15.92 13.28
C GLY A 427 -13.62 16.33 11.96
N HIS A 428 -12.84 15.44 11.32
CA HIS A 428 -12.34 15.66 9.96
C HIS A 428 -13.44 15.49 8.90
N LEU A 429 -14.24 14.44 9.00
CA LEU A 429 -15.34 14.13 8.08
C LEU A 429 -16.27 15.33 7.90
N HIS A 430 -16.74 15.91 9.02
CA HIS A 430 -17.61 17.08 9.01
C HIS A 430 -16.94 18.34 8.44
N LYS A 431 -15.67 18.60 8.79
CA LYS A 431 -14.90 19.73 8.25
C LYS A 431 -14.67 19.61 6.75
N ASN A 432 -14.33 18.41 6.26
CA ASN A 432 -14.08 18.14 4.86
C ASN A 432 -15.38 18.23 4.05
N LYS A 433 -16.50 17.70 4.56
CA LYS A 433 -17.86 17.85 3.99
C LYS A 433 -18.26 19.33 3.86
N ALA A 434 -18.03 20.12 4.90
CA ALA A 434 -18.29 21.56 4.88
C ALA A 434 -17.40 22.30 3.85
N ARG A 435 -16.11 21.94 3.76
CA ARG A 435 -15.17 22.54 2.80
C ARG A 435 -15.50 22.20 1.35
N TRP A 436 -15.91 20.96 1.05
CA TRP A 436 -16.45 20.59 -0.26
C TRP A 436 -17.74 21.36 -0.58
N SER A 437 -18.63 21.55 0.40
CA SER A 437 -19.85 22.35 0.23
C SER A 437 -19.53 23.81 -0.16
N LEU A 438 -18.55 24.45 0.51
CA LEU A 438 -18.08 25.79 0.16
C LEU A 438 -17.48 25.85 -1.27
N LEU A 439 -16.68 24.87 -1.67
CA LEU A 439 -16.12 24.79 -3.02
C LEU A 439 -17.20 24.61 -4.10
N ARG A 440 -18.25 23.83 -3.81
CA ARG A 440 -19.42 23.69 -4.68
C ARG A 440 -20.16 25.02 -4.86
N TYR A 441 -20.36 25.79 -3.78
CA TYR A 441 -20.97 27.12 -3.89
C TYR A 441 -20.10 28.10 -4.67
N ALA A 442 -18.79 28.11 -4.45
CA ALA A 442 -17.87 28.98 -5.21
C ALA A 442 -17.94 28.70 -6.71
N HIS A 443 -17.85 27.42 -7.12
CA HIS A 443 -17.95 27.01 -8.53
C HIS A 443 -19.30 27.37 -9.18
N ASN A 444 -20.39 27.39 -8.41
CA ASN A 444 -21.70 27.79 -8.90
C ASN A 444 -21.93 29.32 -8.89
N SER A 445 -21.03 30.10 -8.27
CA SER A 445 -21.15 31.55 -8.10
C SER A 445 -20.23 32.36 -9.01
N GLU A 446 -19.31 31.72 -9.73
CA GLU A 446 -18.55 32.38 -10.80
C GLU A 446 -19.48 32.69 -11.98
N PRO A 447 -19.61 33.96 -12.41
CA PRO A 447 -20.38 34.29 -13.61
C PRO A 447 -19.74 33.64 -14.84
N GLN A 448 -20.55 33.02 -15.70
CA GLN A 448 -20.11 32.57 -17.03
C GLN A 448 -19.75 33.77 -17.92
N ALA A 449 -18.55 34.30 -17.75
CA ALA A 449 -18.06 35.47 -18.46
C ALA A 449 -17.53 35.11 -19.87
N HIS A 450 -18.31 34.41 -20.70
CA HIS A 450 -18.08 34.35 -22.16
C HIS A 450 -19.35 34.05 -22.97
N SER A 451 -19.40 34.68 -24.16
CA SER A 451 -20.56 34.86 -25.05
C SER A 451 -21.65 35.79 -24.46
N GLN A 452 -22.14 36.84 -25.14
CA GLN A 452 -21.88 37.33 -26.50
C GLN A 452 -21.60 38.85 -26.46
N ALA A 453 -20.55 39.30 -27.15
CA ALA A 453 -20.36 40.71 -27.45
C ALA A 453 -20.77 40.95 -28.91
N GLU A 454 -22.07 41.16 -29.13
CA GLU A 454 -22.54 41.69 -30.41
C GLU A 454 -21.94 43.09 -30.63
N LYS A 455 -21.23 43.27 -31.75
CA LYS A 455 -20.78 44.60 -32.17
C LYS A 455 -21.98 45.34 -32.76
N PRO A 456 -22.31 46.56 -32.29
CA PRO A 456 -23.19 47.45 -33.05
C PRO A 456 -22.51 47.79 -34.39
N GLY A 457 -23.26 47.70 -35.48
CA GLY A 457 -22.82 48.21 -36.78
C GLY A 457 -22.71 49.74 -36.77
N PRO A 458 -21.83 50.35 -37.57
CA PRO A 458 -21.74 51.80 -37.66
C PRO A 458 -22.86 52.36 -38.54
N GLU A 459 -23.85 53.03 -37.94
CA GLU A 459 -24.72 53.94 -38.68
C GLU A 459 -23.93 55.18 -39.11
N GLY A 460 -23.62 55.25 -40.40
CA GLY A 460 -22.97 56.42 -41.01
C GLY A 460 -24.00 57.50 -41.32
N GLY A 461 -23.90 58.64 -40.64
CA GLY A 461 -24.64 59.85 -41.03
C GLY A 461 -23.96 60.60 -42.17
N GLY A 462 -24.73 61.02 -43.17
CA GLY A 462 -24.32 61.89 -44.28
C GLY A 462 -25.50 62.08 -45.23
N GLY A 463 -25.98 63.31 -45.42
CA GLY A 463 -27.28 63.58 -46.04
C GLY A 463 -27.25 64.40 -47.33
N GLU A 464 -28.43 64.96 -47.65
CA GLU A 464 -28.77 65.96 -48.68
C GLU A 464 -28.83 65.49 -50.16
N GLY A 465 -29.89 65.87 -50.89
CA GLY A 465 -30.02 65.59 -52.34
C GLY A 465 -31.43 65.52 -53.01
N GLU A 466 -32.30 66.51 -52.77
CA GLU A 466 -33.37 67.10 -53.64
C GLU A 466 -34.21 66.34 -54.73
N CYS A 467 -35.44 66.90 -54.93
CA CYS A 467 -36.36 66.85 -56.11
C CYS A 467 -37.20 65.57 -56.39
N ILE A 468 -38.54 65.56 -56.21
CA ILE A 468 -39.65 66.18 -57.02
C ILE A 468 -40.02 65.37 -58.28
N PRO A 469 -41.31 65.19 -58.66
CA PRO A 469 -42.54 65.82 -58.14
C PRO A 469 -43.53 64.88 -57.41
#